data_AF-A0A832TQT0-F1
#
_entry.id   AF-A0A832TQT0-F1
#
_cell.length_a   1.000
_cell.length_b   1.000
_cell.length_c   1.000
_cell.angle_alpha   90.00
_cell.angle_beta   90.00
_cell.angle_gamma   90.00
#
_symmetry.space_group_name_H-M   'P 1'
#
loop_
_entity.id
_entity.type
_entity.pdbx_description
1 polymer ?
#
loop_
_entity_poly.entity_id
_entity_poly.type
_entity_poly.pdbx_seq_one_letter_code
_entity_poly.pdbx_strand_id
1 'polypeptide(L)'
;MNKPSIIFILLLSILSFSIISVSAQIIDISIDGNAAVYNCYPYDYNVTLRNTSVNETAIDINYAITLPIGFSTSDPLTHNVSSLGPGLSDIKKIRVNTLCNAQVGNISANGTYDYNNSSHSLSFTKPITVYPGAVTIEKTPSTQNATLEENVSWTITVTSTGLGPIENVVITDTLQPGLQYISSSPAGVETVPGIFEWTSTQIPALSHMDPDDKVQIQISAKVIGCNQLYDTASVTWGSCGVCQTQETIASIAFQPNPPKIDYTVPSFNINYCGVGNTFTIPITNTGGKAYDFNLSADFGSLTVANITSPVGASYSGGKFILGDIPNGLTNLTFDLVPSGGWCGSLSAGTIIFRPEYLYCEVPFYPPVKIGSYSVSNIPSISVSKTGAPAQMYLGGQITYNITASYSGPTSCGNSSASNIVVVDTIPDGFSILNAGGGSISGNTITWNVTPAAGLDADITLQSPTYSDCEYCYTTAIN
;
A
#
# COMPACT_ATOMS: atom_id res chain seq x y z
N MET A 1 -11.67 115.99 25.88
CA MET A 1 -11.03 117.17 25.24
C MET A 1 -10.19 116.68 24.06
N ASN A 2 -10.50 117.22 22.88
CA ASN A 2 -9.70 117.39 21.66
C ASN A 2 -9.17 116.17 20.86
N LYS A 3 -9.83 115.93 19.71
CA LYS A 3 -9.18 115.67 18.40
C LYS A 3 -8.31 116.89 18.01
N PRO A 4 -7.23 116.73 17.21
CA PRO A 4 -7.29 116.78 15.73
C PRO A 4 -6.39 115.72 15.03
N SER A 5 -6.76 115.12 13.89
CA SER A 5 -6.60 115.56 12.48
C SER A 5 -5.17 115.32 11.92
N ILE A 6 -4.93 114.20 11.22
CA ILE A 6 -4.74 114.04 9.75
C ILE A 6 -3.58 114.87 9.17
N ILE A 7 -2.56 114.16 8.63
CA ILE A 7 -1.94 114.44 7.32
C ILE A 7 -1.52 113.11 6.68
N PHE A 8 -1.87 113.01 5.41
CA PHE A 8 -1.80 111.87 4.51
C PHE A 8 -0.56 112.06 3.63
N ILE A 9 0.39 111.13 3.63
CA ILE A 9 1.44 111.06 2.59
C ILE A 9 1.42 109.65 2.02
N LEU A 10 0.84 109.57 0.83
CA LEU A 10 0.76 108.42 -0.04
C LEU A 10 2.14 108.21 -0.68
N LEU A 11 2.92 107.24 -0.21
CA LEU A 11 4.11 106.78 -0.93
C LEU A 11 3.75 105.50 -1.69
N LEU A 12 3.55 105.67 -2.99
CA LEU A 12 3.29 104.63 -3.96
C LEU A 12 4.56 103.77 -4.11
N SER A 13 4.71 102.69 -3.34
CA SER A 13 5.73 101.68 -3.62
C SER A 13 5.16 100.68 -4.62
N ILE A 14 5.50 100.91 -5.88
CA ILE A 14 5.21 100.03 -7.01
C ILE A 14 5.83 98.67 -6.70
N LEU A 15 5.00 97.69 -6.33
CA LEU A 15 5.39 96.28 -6.38
C LEU A 15 5.68 95.98 -7.85
N SER A 16 6.96 95.88 -8.18
CA SER A 16 7.43 95.21 -9.37
C SER A 16 7.02 93.74 -9.26
N PHE A 17 5.83 93.42 -9.77
CA PHE A 17 5.55 92.07 -10.22
C PHE A 17 6.51 91.81 -11.38
N SER A 18 7.63 91.16 -11.06
CA SER A 18 8.33 90.35 -12.04
C SER A 18 7.28 89.38 -12.60
N ILE A 19 6.75 89.70 -13.77
CA ILE A 19 6.11 88.73 -14.65
C ILE A 19 7.16 87.67 -14.94
N ILE A 20 7.19 86.66 -14.08
CA ILE A 20 7.75 85.36 -14.42
C ILE A 20 6.90 84.95 -15.61
N SER A 21 7.45 85.05 -16.81
CA SER A 21 6.96 84.34 -17.98
C SER A 21 7.09 82.85 -17.69
N VAL A 22 6.13 82.33 -16.92
CA VAL A 22 5.85 80.89 -16.90
C VAL A 22 5.54 80.58 -18.35
N SER A 23 6.41 79.80 -18.99
CA SER A 23 6.10 79.15 -20.26
C SER A 23 4.72 78.53 -20.11
N ALA A 24 3.70 79.16 -20.68
CA ALA A 24 2.32 78.76 -20.45
C ALA A 24 2.10 77.47 -21.24
N GLN A 25 2.40 76.33 -20.62
CA GLN A 25 2.09 75.03 -21.15
C GLN A 25 0.58 74.99 -21.41
N ILE A 26 0.19 75.05 -22.67
CA ILE A 26 -1.22 75.09 -23.07
C ILE A 26 -1.88 73.71 -23.05
N ILE A 27 -1.10 72.63 -22.92
CA ILE A 27 -1.62 71.27 -22.76
C ILE A 27 -1.41 70.79 -21.33
N ASP A 28 -2.52 70.60 -20.62
CA ASP A 28 -2.53 69.86 -19.35
C ASP A 28 -2.75 68.37 -19.65
N ILE A 29 -2.00 67.51 -18.96
CA ILE A 29 -2.10 66.06 -19.10
C ILE A 29 -2.39 65.44 -17.74
N SER A 30 -3.33 64.51 -17.70
CA SER A 30 -3.66 63.76 -16.49
C SER A 30 -3.93 62.29 -16.79
N ILE A 31 -3.69 61.44 -15.79
CA ILE A 31 -4.00 60.01 -15.85
C ILE A 31 -4.96 59.69 -14.69
N ASP A 32 -6.19 59.34 -15.04
CA ASP A 32 -7.21 58.92 -14.09
C ASP A 32 -7.36 57.38 -14.05
N GLY A 33 -7.72 56.82 -12.90
CA GLY A 33 -7.74 55.37 -12.63
C GLY A 33 -7.17 54.98 -11.25
N ASN A 34 -7.07 53.68 -10.97
CA ASN A 34 -6.63 53.17 -9.67
C ASN A 34 -5.16 53.45 -9.37
N ALA A 35 -4.86 54.03 -8.20
CA ALA A 35 -3.49 54.16 -7.69
C ALA A 35 -3.03 52.95 -6.85
N ALA A 36 -3.99 52.09 -6.45
CA ALA A 36 -3.78 50.87 -5.69
C ALA A 36 -4.29 49.69 -6.53
N VAL A 37 -3.42 48.70 -6.77
CA VAL A 37 -3.72 47.55 -7.64
C VAL A 37 -3.31 46.24 -7.00
N TYR A 38 -3.95 45.15 -7.40
CA TYR A 38 -3.68 43.77 -7.01
C TYR A 38 -3.03 43.01 -8.16
N ASN A 39 -2.36 41.89 -7.89
CA ASN A 39 -1.79 41.03 -8.94
C ASN A 39 -2.88 40.28 -9.71
N CYS A 40 -2.69 40.09 -11.01
CA CYS A 40 -3.62 39.41 -11.91
C CYS A 40 -5.00 40.09 -12.08
N TYR A 41 -5.11 41.40 -11.80
CA TYR A 41 -6.34 42.16 -12.02
C TYR A 41 -6.21 43.15 -13.19
N PRO A 42 -7.29 43.33 -13.99
CA PRO A 42 -7.38 44.38 -14.98
C PRO A 42 -7.78 45.72 -14.35
N TYR A 43 -7.18 46.81 -14.83
CA TYR A 43 -7.53 48.19 -14.46
C TYR A 43 -7.65 49.07 -15.70
N ASP A 44 -8.64 49.95 -15.69
CA ASP A 44 -8.84 50.93 -16.75
C ASP A 44 -8.22 52.28 -16.34
N TYR A 45 -7.47 52.88 -17.24
CA TYR A 45 -6.89 54.21 -17.08
C TYR A 45 -7.32 55.14 -18.22
N ASN A 46 -7.65 56.37 -17.88
CA ASN A 46 -7.96 57.42 -18.85
C ASN A 46 -6.82 58.44 -18.87
N VAL A 47 -6.10 58.52 -19.99
CA VAL A 47 -5.12 59.58 -20.24
C VAL A 47 -5.84 60.73 -20.93
N THR A 48 -5.98 61.85 -20.22
CA THR A 48 -6.68 63.04 -20.71
C THR A 48 -5.67 64.12 -21.03
N LEU A 49 -5.66 64.57 -22.29
CA LEU A 49 -5.03 65.80 -22.73
C LEU A 49 -6.10 66.89 -22.76
N ARG A 50 -5.84 68.04 -22.15
CA ARG A 50 -6.73 69.21 -22.18
C ARG A 50 -5.97 70.42 -22.65
N ASN A 51 -6.46 71.07 -23.71
CA ASN A 51 -5.95 72.39 -24.09
C ASN A 51 -6.53 73.45 -23.15
N THR A 52 -5.69 74.01 -22.29
CA THR A 52 -6.05 75.05 -21.31
C THR A 52 -5.97 76.47 -21.89
N SER A 53 -5.49 76.61 -23.12
CA SER A 53 -5.53 77.88 -23.82
C SER A 53 -6.97 78.29 -24.15
N VAL A 54 -7.17 79.61 -24.22
CA VAL A 54 -8.44 80.23 -24.61
C VAL A 54 -8.49 80.60 -26.10
N ASN A 55 -7.35 80.58 -26.79
CA ASN A 55 -7.23 81.05 -28.17
C ASN A 55 -6.20 80.31 -29.03
N GLU A 56 -5.30 79.51 -28.42
CA GLU A 56 -4.24 78.80 -29.14
C GLU A 56 -4.59 77.33 -29.36
N THR A 57 -4.26 76.81 -30.54
CA THR A 57 -4.42 75.40 -30.90
C THR A 57 -3.08 74.68 -30.81
N ALA A 58 -3.03 73.54 -30.12
CA ALA A 58 -1.88 72.64 -30.16
C ALA A 58 -2.00 71.70 -31.36
N ILE A 59 -0.90 71.43 -32.04
CA ILE A 59 -0.81 70.50 -33.18
C ILE A 59 0.32 69.50 -32.96
N ASP A 60 0.32 68.42 -33.74
CA ASP A 60 1.35 67.38 -33.73
C ASP A 60 1.68 66.86 -32.31
N ILE A 61 0.63 66.63 -31.51
CA ILE A 61 0.78 66.13 -30.15
C ILE A 61 1.12 64.64 -30.24
N ASN A 62 2.34 64.28 -29.88
CA ASN A 62 2.85 62.92 -29.89
C ASN A 62 3.26 62.53 -28.48
N TYR A 63 2.66 61.49 -27.92
CA TYR A 63 3.02 61.03 -26.59
C TYR A 63 3.01 59.50 -26.49
N ALA A 64 3.85 59.00 -25.60
CA ALA A 64 3.97 57.59 -25.28
C ALA A 64 3.65 57.36 -23.80
N ILE A 65 2.89 56.31 -23.54
CA ILE A 65 2.57 55.80 -22.21
C ILE A 65 3.58 54.69 -21.87
N THR A 66 4.20 54.78 -20.71
CA THR A 66 5.08 53.75 -20.17
C THR A 66 4.42 53.12 -18.96
N LEU A 67 4.41 51.79 -18.92
CA LEU A 67 3.87 50.99 -17.82
C LEU A 67 5.00 50.51 -16.89
N PRO A 68 4.72 50.34 -15.59
CA PRO A 68 5.67 49.74 -14.65
C PRO A 68 5.91 48.24 -14.92
N ILE A 69 6.94 47.68 -14.29
CA ILE A 69 7.30 46.25 -14.41
C ILE A 69 6.13 45.37 -13.96
N GLY A 70 5.83 44.34 -14.75
CA GLY A 70 4.75 43.39 -14.48
C GLY A 70 3.35 43.94 -14.78
N PHE A 71 3.26 44.96 -15.63
CA PHE A 71 2.01 45.46 -16.19
C PHE A 71 2.03 45.23 -17.69
N SER A 72 0.89 44.85 -18.26
CA SER A 72 0.75 44.56 -19.69
C SER A 72 -0.55 45.16 -20.22
N THR A 73 -0.57 45.47 -21.52
CA THR A 73 -1.78 45.92 -22.21
C THR A 73 -1.72 45.48 -23.66
N SER A 74 -2.88 45.28 -24.27
CA SER A 74 -3.04 45.14 -25.71
C SER A 74 -3.29 46.48 -26.40
N ASP A 75 -3.57 47.54 -25.64
CA ASP A 75 -3.87 48.85 -26.20
C ASP A 75 -2.60 49.55 -26.69
N PRO A 76 -2.69 50.38 -27.74
CA PRO A 76 -1.54 51.11 -28.24
C PRO A 76 -1.03 52.07 -27.16
N LEU A 77 0.28 52.04 -26.91
CA LEU A 77 0.92 52.92 -25.92
C LEU A 77 1.49 54.20 -26.54
N THR A 78 1.50 54.33 -27.86
CA THR A 78 1.92 55.56 -28.55
C THR A 78 0.72 56.18 -29.25
N HIS A 79 0.53 57.47 -29.04
CA HIS A 79 -0.63 58.20 -29.56
C HIS A 79 -0.19 59.47 -30.27
N ASN A 80 -0.89 59.76 -31.36
CA ASN A 80 -0.80 61.02 -32.08
C ASN A 80 -2.17 61.71 -32.08
N VAL A 81 -2.19 62.99 -31.73
CA VAL A 81 -3.36 63.86 -31.85
C VAL A 81 -2.95 65.01 -32.77
N SER A 82 -3.51 65.02 -33.98
CA SER A 82 -3.09 65.95 -35.04
C SER A 82 -3.35 67.42 -34.68
N SER A 83 -4.45 67.69 -33.96
CA SER A 83 -4.78 69.02 -33.46
C SER A 83 -5.73 68.96 -32.28
N LEU A 84 -5.54 69.85 -31.29
CA LEU A 84 -6.43 70.03 -30.15
C LEU A 84 -6.72 71.52 -29.95
N GLY A 85 -7.93 71.94 -30.29
CA GLY A 85 -8.36 73.35 -30.20
C GLY A 85 -8.54 73.86 -28.76
N PRO A 86 -8.67 75.19 -28.56
CA PRO A 86 -8.82 75.81 -27.25
C PRO A 86 -9.97 75.21 -26.43
N GLY A 87 -9.71 74.87 -25.16
CA GLY A 87 -10.70 74.31 -24.24
C GLY A 87 -11.14 72.86 -24.51
N LEU A 88 -10.68 72.22 -25.59
CA LEU A 88 -11.02 70.84 -25.94
C LEU A 88 -10.13 69.83 -25.19
N SER A 89 -10.64 68.60 -25.06
CA SER A 89 -9.90 67.47 -24.50
C SER A 89 -9.90 66.27 -25.44
N ASP A 90 -8.79 65.54 -25.46
CA ASP A 90 -8.70 64.18 -26.00
C ASP A 90 -8.51 63.19 -24.86
N ILE A 91 -9.27 62.10 -24.86
CA ILE A 91 -9.23 61.07 -23.81
C ILE A 91 -8.90 59.74 -24.48
N LYS A 92 -7.77 59.14 -24.07
CA LYS A 92 -7.41 57.77 -24.44
C LYS A 92 -7.59 56.85 -23.25
N LYS A 93 -8.47 55.86 -23.43
CA LYS A 93 -8.66 54.78 -22.47
C LYS A 93 -7.70 53.65 -22.78
N ILE A 94 -6.97 53.18 -21.77
CA ILE A 94 -6.15 51.97 -21.84
C ILE A 94 -6.57 51.00 -20.73
N ARG A 95 -6.61 49.72 -21.03
CA ARG A 95 -6.84 48.62 -20.09
C ARG A 95 -5.53 47.92 -19.81
N VAL A 96 -5.12 47.94 -18.55
CA VAL A 96 -3.83 47.42 -18.10
C VAL A 96 -4.06 46.22 -17.18
N ASN A 97 -3.46 45.08 -17.51
CA ASN A 97 -3.47 43.88 -16.68
C ASN A 97 -2.19 43.83 -15.83
N THR A 98 -2.32 43.63 -14.53
CA THR A 98 -1.19 43.31 -13.66
C THR A 98 -0.83 41.83 -13.76
N LEU A 99 0.45 41.51 -13.65
CA LEU A 99 0.99 40.15 -13.67
C LEU A 99 1.48 39.75 -12.27
N CYS A 100 1.87 38.49 -12.07
CA CYS A 100 2.41 38.01 -10.79
C CYS A 100 3.64 38.78 -10.31
N ASN A 101 4.44 39.33 -11.23
CA ASN A 101 5.65 40.10 -10.93
C ASN A 101 5.43 41.63 -10.93
N ALA A 102 4.18 42.10 -10.82
CA ALA A 102 3.88 43.53 -10.75
C ALA A 102 4.64 44.22 -9.61
N GLN A 103 5.33 45.32 -9.91
CA GLN A 103 6.10 46.09 -8.95
C GLN A 103 5.53 47.51 -8.77
N VAL A 104 5.77 48.10 -7.60
CA VAL A 104 5.49 49.52 -7.35
C VAL A 104 6.25 50.37 -8.38
N GLY A 105 5.55 51.33 -8.99
CA GLY A 105 6.12 52.16 -10.04
C GLY A 105 5.15 53.21 -10.53
N ASN A 106 5.43 53.80 -11.70
CA ASN A 106 4.62 54.87 -12.25
C ASN A 106 4.07 54.50 -13.63
N ILE A 107 2.80 54.77 -13.88
CA ILE A 107 2.31 54.94 -15.25
C ILE A 107 2.67 56.35 -15.66
N SER A 108 3.45 56.49 -16.73
CA SER A 108 3.97 57.78 -17.18
C SER A 108 3.50 58.06 -18.60
N ALA A 109 3.07 59.28 -18.89
CA ALA A 109 2.75 59.73 -20.23
C ALA A 109 3.67 60.90 -20.58
N ASN A 110 4.56 60.68 -21.55
CA ASN A 110 5.61 61.62 -21.95
C ASN A 110 5.52 61.88 -23.45
N GLY A 111 5.65 63.14 -23.85
CA GLY A 111 5.50 63.50 -25.25
C GLY A 111 5.90 64.93 -25.57
N THR A 112 5.62 65.32 -26.80
CA THR A 112 5.80 66.67 -27.30
C THR A 112 4.56 67.15 -28.04
N TYR A 113 4.41 68.46 -28.13
CA TYR A 113 3.39 69.11 -28.93
C TYR A 113 3.91 70.44 -29.45
N ASP A 114 3.36 70.89 -30.58
CA ASP A 114 3.77 72.13 -31.20
C ASP A 114 2.65 73.17 -31.07
N TYR A 115 3.03 74.40 -30.72
CA TYR A 115 2.16 75.57 -30.81
C TYR A 115 3.00 76.83 -31.01
N ASN A 116 2.45 77.86 -31.66
CA ASN A 116 3.16 79.12 -31.94
C ASN A 116 4.58 78.91 -32.54
N ASN A 117 4.68 77.99 -33.50
CA ASN A 117 5.92 77.59 -34.19
C ASN A 117 7.06 77.10 -33.27
N SER A 118 6.74 76.63 -32.07
CA SER A 118 7.69 76.07 -31.09
C SER A 118 7.22 74.70 -30.60
N SER A 119 8.17 73.82 -30.30
CA SER A 119 7.89 72.50 -29.73
C SER A 119 8.06 72.50 -28.22
N HIS A 120 7.11 71.88 -27.52
CA HIS A 120 7.03 71.86 -26.07
C HIS A 120 6.86 70.42 -25.58
N SER A 121 7.47 70.10 -24.45
CA SER A 121 7.32 68.79 -23.80
C SER A 121 6.09 68.76 -22.90
N LEU A 122 5.41 67.63 -22.86
CA LEU A 122 4.41 67.30 -21.85
C LEU A 122 4.84 66.02 -21.12
N SER A 123 4.57 65.96 -19.82
CA SER A 123 4.92 64.83 -18.97
C SER A 123 3.96 64.76 -17.79
N PHE A 124 3.41 63.58 -17.51
CA PHE A 124 2.66 63.30 -16.30
C PHE A 124 2.98 61.90 -15.80
N THR A 125 3.10 61.74 -14.48
CA THR A 125 3.35 60.44 -13.84
C THR A 125 2.31 60.18 -12.77
N LYS A 126 1.68 59.01 -12.83
CA LYS A 126 0.79 58.50 -11.80
C LYS A 126 1.48 57.39 -11.01
N PRO A 127 1.72 57.58 -9.70
CA PRO A 127 2.27 56.52 -8.87
C PRO A 127 1.24 55.40 -8.64
N ILE A 128 1.71 54.16 -8.76
CA ILE A 128 0.95 52.94 -8.57
C ILE A 128 1.58 52.13 -7.44
N THR A 129 0.77 51.82 -6.44
CA THR A 129 1.08 50.88 -5.35
C THR A 129 0.50 49.52 -5.68
N VAL A 130 1.30 48.47 -5.53
CA VAL A 130 0.88 47.08 -5.74
C VAL A 130 0.70 46.41 -4.38
N TYR A 131 -0.45 45.79 -4.16
CA TYR A 131 -0.76 44.98 -2.99
C TYR A 131 -0.69 43.49 -3.37
N PRO A 132 0.44 42.82 -3.08
CA PRO A 132 0.63 41.46 -3.53
C PRO A 132 -0.19 40.45 -2.75
N GLY A 133 -0.75 39.49 -3.48
CA GLY A 133 -1.27 38.26 -2.90
C GLY A 133 -0.14 37.37 -2.42
N ALA A 134 -0.42 36.54 -1.41
CA ALA A 134 0.48 35.51 -0.92
C ALA A 134 -0.35 34.41 -0.26
N VAL A 135 0.12 33.18 -0.30
CA VAL A 135 -0.54 32.03 0.31
C VAL A 135 0.42 31.28 1.20
N THR A 136 -0.04 30.70 2.30
CA THR A 136 0.70 29.71 3.11
C THR A 136 -0.09 28.43 3.24
N ILE A 137 0.61 27.31 3.39
CA ILE A 137 0.02 25.99 3.61
C ILE A 137 0.68 25.29 4.80
N GLU A 138 -0.14 24.70 5.67
CA GLU A 138 0.31 23.92 6.82
C GLU A 138 -0.42 22.58 6.87
N LYS A 139 0.28 21.53 7.28
CA LYS A 139 -0.30 20.19 7.47
C LYS A 139 -0.05 19.72 8.90
N THR A 140 -1.13 19.42 9.61
CA THR A 140 -1.10 19.11 11.05
C THR A 140 -1.78 17.77 11.36
N PRO A 141 -1.22 16.95 12.26
CA PRO A 141 0.08 17.09 12.89
C PRO A 141 1.22 16.90 11.86
N SER A 142 2.34 17.61 12.03
CA SER A 142 3.52 17.45 11.16
C SER A 142 4.21 16.09 11.35
N THR A 143 4.02 15.46 12.52
CA THR A 143 4.42 14.08 12.77
C THR A 143 3.43 13.40 13.70
N GLN A 144 3.03 12.16 13.38
CA GLN A 144 2.22 11.31 14.26
C GLN A 144 2.76 9.89 14.33
N ASN A 145 2.58 9.22 15.47
CA ASN A 145 3.00 7.83 15.64
C ASN A 145 1.92 6.91 15.05
N ALA A 146 2.33 5.87 14.33
CA ALA A 146 1.41 4.81 13.91
C ALA A 146 2.15 3.50 13.66
N THR A 147 1.43 2.39 13.76
CA THR A 147 1.87 1.05 13.36
C THR A 147 1.26 0.64 12.01
N LEU A 148 1.69 -0.48 11.44
CA LEU A 148 1.13 -1.01 10.19
C LEU A 148 -0.36 -1.35 10.38
N GLU A 149 -1.18 -1.07 9.37
CA GLU A 149 -2.65 -1.17 9.33
C GLU A 149 -3.43 -0.11 10.11
N GLU A 150 -2.78 0.78 10.85
CA GLU A 150 -3.48 1.86 11.56
C GLU A 150 -3.94 2.96 10.61
N ASN A 151 -5.05 3.60 10.96
CA ASN A 151 -5.54 4.79 10.27
C ASN A 151 -4.92 6.03 10.90
N VAL A 152 -4.48 6.95 10.05
CA VAL A 152 -3.85 8.22 10.38
C VAL A 152 -4.61 9.35 9.71
N SER A 153 -4.57 10.54 10.29
CA SER A 153 -5.29 11.69 9.74
C SER A 153 -4.50 12.99 9.83
N TRP A 154 -4.72 13.90 8.89
CA TRP A 154 -4.14 15.23 8.86
C TRP A 154 -5.18 16.30 8.52
N THR A 155 -4.93 17.52 8.98
CA THR A 155 -5.60 18.74 8.51
C THR A 155 -4.62 19.55 7.67
N ILE A 156 -4.94 19.76 6.40
CA ILE A 156 -4.31 20.78 5.56
C ILE A 156 -5.03 22.11 5.82
N THR A 157 -4.30 23.17 6.14
CA THR A 157 -4.82 24.53 6.27
C THR A 157 -4.10 25.43 5.27
N VAL A 158 -4.86 26.02 4.36
CA VAL A 158 -4.39 27.04 3.41
C VAL A 158 -4.88 28.40 3.88
N THR A 159 -3.98 29.38 3.97
CA THR A 159 -4.29 30.75 4.41
C THR A 159 -3.80 31.76 3.37
N SER A 160 -4.65 32.72 2.99
CA SER A 160 -4.24 33.90 2.24
C SER A 160 -3.53 34.86 3.19
N THR A 161 -2.24 35.12 2.95
CA THR A 161 -1.36 35.91 3.85
C THR A 161 -0.83 37.19 3.18
N GLY A 162 -1.25 37.44 1.94
CA GLY A 162 -0.87 38.63 1.19
C GLY A 162 -1.60 39.89 1.64
N LEU A 163 -1.21 41.02 1.08
CA LEU A 163 -1.92 42.29 1.23
C LEU A 163 -3.06 42.46 0.23
N GLY A 164 -3.05 41.68 -0.85
CA GLY A 164 -4.11 41.60 -1.85
C GLY A 164 -4.76 40.21 -1.90
N PRO A 165 -5.92 40.09 -2.56
CA PRO A 165 -6.59 38.81 -2.75
C PRO A 165 -5.77 37.86 -3.64
N ILE A 166 -6.05 36.57 -3.50
CA ILE A 166 -5.53 35.51 -4.38
C ILE A 166 -6.68 34.83 -5.11
N GLU A 167 -6.50 34.55 -6.40
CA GLU A 167 -7.48 33.89 -7.26
C GLU A 167 -6.95 32.57 -7.82
N ASN A 168 -7.87 31.69 -8.24
CA ASN A 168 -7.56 30.39 -8.85
C ASN A 168 -6.58 29.57 -8.01
N VAL A 169 -6.92 29.40 -6.72
CA VAL A 169 -6.13 28.58 -5.81
C VAL A 169 -6.34 27.11 -6.14
N VAL A 170 -5.24 26.36 -6.28
CA VAL A 170 -5.23 24.92 -6.50
C VAL A 170 -4.41 24.26 -5.40
N ILE A 171 -5.01 23.31 -4.70
CA ILE A 171 -4.37 22.53 -3.65
C ILE A 171 -4.18 21.11 -4.17
N THR A 172 -2.97 20.58 -4.04
CA THR A 172 -2.64 19.20 -4.41
C THR A 172 -2.07 18.49 -3.19
N ASP A 173 -2.50 17.26 -2.93
CA ASP A 173 -1.97 16.41 -1.86
C ASP A 173 -1.49 15.08 -2.43
N THR A 174 -0.33 14.61 -1.98
CA THR A 174 0.35 13.41 -2.49
C THR A 174 0.69 12.47 -1.36
N LEU A 175 -0.09 11.39 -1.26
CA LEU A 175 0.15 10.27 -0.37
C LEU A 175 1.20 9.34 -0.99
N GLN A 176 2.28 9.11 -0.25
CA GLN A 176 3.31 8.18 -0.69
C GLN A 176 2.88 6.71 -0.57
N PRO A 177 3.54 5.75 -1.27
CA PRO A 177 3.07 4.37 -1.39
C PRO A 177 2.88 3.60 -0.08
N GLY A 178 3.54 4.01 1.01
CA GLY A 178 3.31 3.43 2.33
C GLY A 178 1.97 3.81 2.98
N LEU A 179 1.21 4.71 2.35
CA LEU A 179 -0.07 5.25 2.80
C LEU A 179 -1.16 4.96 1.76
N GLN A 180 -2.30 4.45 2.22
CA GLN A 180 -3.49 4.21 1.40
C GLN A 180 -4.56 5.22 1.75
N TYR A 181 -4.99 6.02 0.78
CA TYR A 181 -6.11 6.96 0.97
C TYR A 181 -7.38 6.25 1.44
N ILE A 182 -8.04 6.80 2.46
CA ILE A 182 -9.37 6.37 2.93
C ILE A 182 -10.42 7.39 2.51
N SER A 183 -10.23 8.65 2.91
CA SER A 183 -11.19 9.72 2.67
C SER A 183 -10.60 11.11 2.89
N SER A 184 -11.29 12.11 2.37
CA SER A 184 -11.06 13.51 2.67
C SER A 184 -12.36 14.28 2.80
N SER A 185 -12.32 15.39 3.51
CA SER A 185 -13.43 16.32 3.67
C SER A 185 -12.92 17.77 3.61
N PRO A 186 -13.31 18.56 2.61
CA PRO A 186 -14.10 18.19 1.42
C PRO A 186 -13.44 17.09 0.58
N ALA A 187 -14.24 16.34 -0.19
CA ALA A 187 -13.72 15.25 -1.02
C ALA A 187 -12.84 15.78 -2.17
N GLY A 188 -11.60 15.32 -2.23
CA GLY A 188 -10.66 15.62 -3.32
C GLY A 188 -10.92 14.80 -4.58
N VAL A 189 -10.43 15.29 -5.71
CA VAL A 189 -10.45 14.56 -6.98
C VAL A 189 -9.11 13.85 -7.15
N GLU A 190 -9.13 12.52 -7.28
CA GLU A 190 -7.94 11.75 -7.59
C GLU A 190 -7.55 11.98 -9.05
N THR A 191 -6.39 12.59 -9.29
CA THR A 191 -5.90 12.89 -10.64
C THR A 191 -5.03 11.76 -11.18
N VAL A 192 -4.27 11.12 -10.28
CA VAL A 192 -3.54 9.86 -10.46
C VAL A 192 -3.51 9.11 -9.12
N PRO A 193 -3.25 7.79 -9.10
CA PRO A 193 -3.24 7.02 -7.85
C PRO A 193 -2.40 7.66 -6.74
N GLY A 194 -3.04 8.03 -5.63
CA GLY A 194 -2.39 8.65 -4.47
C GLY A 194 -2.21 10.18 -4.54
N ILE A 195 -2.65 10.85 -5.62
CA ILE A 195 -2.61 12.32 -5.75
C ILE A 195 -4.02 12.88 -5.87
N PHE A 196 -4.37 13.79 -4.95
CA PHE A 196 -5.69 14.39 -4.83
C PHE A 196 -5.62 15.90 -5.02
N GLU A 197 -6.57 16.46 -5.76
CA GLU A 197 -6.63 17.89 -6.06
C GLU A 197 -7.96 18.53 -5.59
N TRP A 198 -7.86 19.77 -5.10
CA TRP A 198 -8.99 20.64 -4.81
C TRP A 198 -8.84 21.97 -5.54
N THR A 199 -9.90 22.32 -6.27
CA THR A 199 -10.07 23.61 -6.94
C THR A 199 -11.36 24.26 -6.46
N SER A 200 -11.74 25.39 -7.07
CA SER A 200 -13.06 26.03 -6.88
C SER A 200 -14.26 25.11 -7.14
N THR A 201 -14.06 24.00 -7.88
CA THR A 201 -15.12 23.00 -8.12
C THR A 201 -15.46 22.21 -6.84
N GLN A 202 -14.45 21.85 -6.04
CA GLN A 202 -14.65 21.11 -4.78
C GLN A 202 -14.86 22.06 -3.61
N ILE A 203 -14.17 23.20 -3.62
CA ILE A 203 -14.20 24.19 -2.54
C ILE A 203 -14.39 25.58 -3.17
N PRO A 204 -15.62 26.10 -3.26
CA PRO A 204 -15.93 27.36 -3.96
C PRO A 204 -15.06 28.56 -3.53
N ALA A 205 -14.66 28.62 -2.26
CA ALA A 205 -13.79 29.65 -1.71
C ALA A 205 -12.39 29.72 -2.38
N LEU A 206 -11.93 28.65 -3.04
CA LEU A 206 -10.64 28.65 -3.75
C LEU A 206 -10.66 29.46 -5.06
N SER A 207 -11.84 29.89 -5.54
CA SER A 207 -11.92 30.80 -6.70
C SER A 207 -11.36 32.19 -6.39
N HIS A 208 -11.58 32.67 -5.16
CA HIS A 208 -11.18 33.99 -4.66
C HIS A 208 -11.06 33.93 -3.14
N MET A 209 -9.88 34.26 -2.62
CA MET A 209 -9.63 34.37 -1.18
C MET A 209 -9.11 35.76 -0.86
N ASP A 210 -9.83 36.49 0.00
CA ASP A 210 -9.37 37.76 0.54
C ASP A 210 -8.23 37.54 1.55
N PRO A 211 -7.43 38.57 1.89
CA PRO A 211 -6.45 38.46 2.97
C PRO A 211 -7.05 37.88 4.25
N ASP A 212 -6.31 36.99 4.91
CA ASP A 212 -6.67 36.24 6.12
C ASP A 212 -7.72 35.12 5.94
N ASP A 213 -8.29 34.94 4.74
CA ASP A 213 -9.19 33.81 4.47
C ASP A 213 -8.47 32.46 4.62
N LYS A 214 -9.23 31.46 5.11
CA LYS A 214 -8.72 30.11 5.37
C LYS A 214 -9.61 29.03 4.77
N VAL A 215 -8.97 28.01 4.24
CA VAL A 215 -9.60 26.75 3.81
C VAL A 215 -8.92 25.60 4.55
N GLN A 216 -9.74 24.66 5.03
CA GLN A 216 -9.26 23.44 5.69
C GLN A 216 -9.76 22.19 4.98
N ILE A 217 -8.87 21.21 4.87
CA ILE A 217 -9.16 19.88 4.33
C ILE A 217 -8.70 18.85 5.35
N GLN A 218 -9.61 17.97 5.76
CA GLN A 218 -9.30 16.81 6.59
C GLN A 218 -9.02 15.62 5.69
N ILE A 219 -7.94 14.88 5.95
CA ILE A 219 -7.51 13.73 5.15
C ILE A 219 -7.26 12.56 6.08
N SER A 220 -7.69 11.37 5.68
CA SER A 220 -7.52 10.12 6.39
C SER A 220 -6.90 9.08 5.46
N ALA A 221 -5.89 8.38 5.95
CA ALA A 221 -5.19 7.33 5.24
C ALA A 221 -4.89 6.14 6.16
N LYS A 222 -4.61 4.97 5.58
CA LYS A 222 -4.19 3.76 6.27
C LYS A 222 -2.70 3.53 6.03
N VAL A 223 -1.96 3.16 7.06
CA VAL A 223 -0.55 2.75 6.94
C VAL A 223 -0.50 1.34 6.35
N ILE A 224 0.01 1.19 5.13
CA ILE A 224 0.10 -0.09 4.41
C ILE A 224 1.54 -0.53 4.13
N GLY A 225 2.52 0.34 4.38
CA GLY A 225 3.94 0.05 4.29
C GLY A 225 4.71 0.51 5.52
N CYS A 226 6.01 0.29 5.51
CA CYS A 226 6.92 0.71 6.60
C CYS A 226 7.96 1.74 6.17
N ASN A 227 7.95 2.08 4.88
CA ASN A 227 8.77 3.11 4.25
C ASN A 227 7.84 4.08 3.51
N GLN A 228 8.40 5.21 3.06
CA GLN A 228 7.65 6.23 2.32
C GLN A 228 6.35 6.63 3.06
N LEU A 229 6.45 6.89 4.36
CA LEU A 229 5.32 7.23 5.23
C LEU A 229 5.25 8.74 5.47
N TYR A 230 5.16 9.48 4.38
CA TYR A 230 4.97 10.92 4.41
C TYR A 230 3.93 11.34 3.39
N ASP A 231 3.37 12.52 3.62
CA ASP A 231 2.26 13.08 2.87
C ASP A 231 2.59 14.54 2.57
N THR A 232 2.62 14.88 1.29
CA THR A 232 3.07 16.19 0.82
C THR A 232 1.89 16.95 0.22
N ALA A 233 1.61 18.11 0.80
CA ALA A 233 0.60 19.03 0.28
C ALA A 233 1.28 20.25 -0.35
N SER A 234 0.78 20.68 -1.51
CA SER A 234 1.19 21.89 -2.19
C SER A 234 0.00 22.79 -2.51
N VAL A 235 0.26 24.09 -2.61
CA VAL A 235 -0.73 25.08 -3.04
C VAL A 235 -0.11 25.99 -4.08
N THR A 236 -0.90 26.30 -5.10
CA THR A 236 -0.59 27.31 -6.12
C THR A 236 -1.74 28.29 -6.27
N TRP A 237 -1.46 29.49 -6.75
CA TRP A 237 -2.50 30.49 -7.06
C TRP A 237 -2.08 31.38 -8.24
N GLY A 238 -3.07 32.03 -8.86
CA GLY A 238 -2.90 33.08 -9.86
C GLY A 238 -3.77 32.88 -11.11
N SER A 239 -4.56 33.90 -11.46
CA SER A 239 -5.39 33.91 -12.68
C SER A 239 -4.62 34.31 -13.94
N CYS A 240 -3.42 34.90 -13.77
CA CYS A 240 -2.51 35.28 -14.85
C CYS A 240 -1.32 34.33 -15.02
N GLY A 241 -1.46 33.07 -14.57
CA GLY A 241 -0.40 32.07 -14.45
C GLY A 241 -0.10 31.75 -12.98
N VAL A 242 0.82 30.82 -12.72
CA VAL A 242 1.20 30.48 -11.34
C VAL A 242 2.06 31.60 -10.74
N CYS A 243 1.50 32.33 -9.78
CA CYS A 243 2.19 33.43 -9.10
C CYS A 243 3.09 32.96 -7.96
N GLN A 244 2.66 31.94 -7.23
CA GLN A 244 3.42 31.36 -6.12
C GLN A 244 3.06 29.89 -5.97
N THR A 245 4.03 29.12 -5.50
CA THR A 245 3.86 27.75 -5.02
C THR A 245 4.38 27.66 -3.59
N GLN A 246 3.65 27.00 -2.71
CA GLN A 246 4.13 26.58 -1.40
C GLN A 246 3.88 25.10 -1.19
N GLU A 247 4.69 24.47 -0.34
CA GLU A 247 4.57 23.06 0.01
C GLU A 247 4.77 22.85 1.51
N THR A 248 4.16 21.79 2.03
CA THR A 248 4.31 21.31 3.39
C THR A 248 4.29 19.79 3.41
N ILE A 249 4.96 19.19 4.38
CA ILE A 249 5.08 17.74 4.50
C ILE A 249 4.71 17.35 5.93
N ALA A 250 3.91 16.29 6.05
CA ALA A 250 3.69 15.59 7.32
C ALA A 250 4.18 14.15 7.21
N SER A 251 4.69 13.59 8.30
CA SER A 251 5.26 12.24 8.32
C SER A 251 4.68 11.36 9.42
N ILE A 252 4.79 10.05 9.24
CA ILE A 252 4.51 9.07 10.27
C ILE A 252 5.82 8.67 10.96
N ALA A 253 5.87 8.85 12.28
CA ALA A 253 6.88 8.24 13.13
C ALA A 253 6.49 6.78 13.36
N PHE A 254 6.86 5.93 12.40
CA PHE A 254 6.49 4.51 12.41
C PHE A 254 6.95 3.81 13.68
N GLN A 255 6.04 3.09 14.33
CA GLN A 255 6.29 2.29 15.52
C GLN A 255 6.25 0.81 15.12
N PRO A 256 7.40 0.15 14.88
CA PRO A 256 7.40 -1.25 14.49
C PRO A 256 6.78 -2.11 15.59
N ASN A 257 5.81 -2.93 15.21
CA ASN A 257 5.24 -3.99 16.02
C ASN A 257 5.40 -5.32 15.27
N PRO A 258 6.63 -5.83 15.11
CA PRO A 258 6.88 -7.04 14.34
C PRO A 258 6.14 -8.23 14.95
N PRO A 259 5.72 -9.22 14.13
CA PRO A 259 5.08 -10.43 14.61
C PRO A 259 6.01 -11.21 15.53
N LYS A 260 5.42 -11.84 16.54
CA LYS A 260 6.15 -12.67 17.51
C LYS A 260 5.52 -14.04 17.50
N ILE A 261 5.96 -14.85 16.55
CA ILE A 261 5.44 -16.18 16.30
C ILE A 261 6.12 -17.21 17.20
N ASP A 262 5.31 -17.99 17.89
CA ASP A 262 5.68 -19.25 18.51
C ASP A 262 4.65 -20.33 18.14
N TYR A 263 5.03 -21.60 18.11
CA TYR A 263 4.12 -22.68 17.72
C TYR A 263 4.50 -23.99 18.39
N THR A 264 3.54 -24.86 18.69
CA THR A 264 3.87 -26.18 19.29
C THR A 264 3.65 -27.29 18.28
N VAL A 265 4.62 -28.20 18.20
CA VAL A 265 4.58 -29.33 17.27
C VAL A 265 4.15 -30.56 18.07
N PRO A 266 2.99 -31.17 17.77
CA PRO A 266 2.58 -32.42 18.42
C PRO A 266 3.39 -33.60 17.87
N SER A 267 3.38 -34.73 18.60
CA SER A 267 3.87 -35.99 18.06
C SER A 267 2.86 -36.54 17.04
N PHE A 268 3.30 -36.81 15.82
CA PHE A 268 2.44 -37.32 14.75
C PHE A 268 2.40 -38.85 14.75
N ASN A 269 1.70 -39.43 15.72
CA ASN A 269 1.48 -40.88 15.75
C ASN A 269 0.19 -41.24 15.02
N ILE A 270 0.34 -41.93 13.91
CA ILE A 270 -0.74 -42.34 13.01
C ILE A 270 -1.05 -43.79 13.32
N ASN A 271 -2.32 -44.13 13.48
CA ASN A 271 -2.72 -45.51 13.66
C ASN A 271 -3.02 -46.12 12.29
N TYR A 272 -2.45 -47.30 11.99
CA TYR A 272 -2.73 -48.02 10.74
C TYR A 272 -4.24 -48.18 10.55
N CYS A 273 -4.78 -47.59 9.48
CA CYS A 273 -6.22 -47.58 9.18
C CYS A 273 -7.15 -47.03 10.29
N GLY A 274 -6.60 -46.28 11.24
CA GLY A 274 -7.37 -45.70 12.34
C GLY A 274 -8.11 -44.42 11.95
N VAL A 275 -9.14 -44.10 12.74
CA VAL A 275 -9.73 -42.75 12.81
C VAL A 275 -8.87 -41.86 13.71
N GLY A 276 -8.79 -40.55 13.42
CA GLY A 276 -8.05 -39.60 14.25
C GLY A 276 -6.63 -39.27 13.79
N ASN A 277 -6.31 -39.44 12.50
CA ASN A 277 -5.07 -38.91 11.91
C ASN A 277 -5.13 -37.38 11.67
N THR A 278 -6.00 -36.69 12.42
CA THR A 278 -6.17 -35.25 12.40
C THR A 278 -5.26 -34.65 13.46
N PHE A 279 -4.38 -33.75 13.04
CA PHE A 279 -3.42 -33.09 13.91
C PHE A 279 -3.67 -31.58 13.94
N THR A 280 -3.35 -30.95 15.06
CA THR A 280 -3.42 -29.50 15.20
C THR A 280 -2.09 -28.94 15.69
N ILE A 281 -1.55 -27.97 14.95
CA ILE A 281 -0.40 -27.16 15.34
C ILE A 281 -0.94 -25.80 15.79
N PRO A 282 -0.96 -25.49 17.09
CA PRO A 282 -1.33 -24.15 17.55
C PRO A 282 -0.15 -23.19 17.31
N ILE A 283 -0.43 -22.10 16.61
CA ILE A 283 0.50 -21.02 16.26
C ILE A 283 0.04 -19.77 17.03
N THR A 284 0.86 -19.29 17.95
CA THR A 284 0.60 -18.09 18.74
C THR A 284 1.40 -16.91 18.17
N ASN A 285 0.73 -15.79 17.96
CA ASN A 285 1.35 -14.52 17.59
C ASN A 285 1.09 -13.48 18.68
N THR A 286 2.14 -12.98 19.33
CA THR A 286 2.02 -11.95 20.38
C THR A 286 2.40 -10.54 19.91
N GLY A 287 2.76 -10.38 18.63
CA GLY A 287 3.14 -9.10 18.02
C GLY A 287 2.07 -8.58 17.05
N GLY A 288 2.49 -7.78 16.07
CA GLY A 288 1.65 -7.41 14.94
C GLY A 288 1.34 -8.59 14.02
N LYS A 289 0.49 -8.38 13.02
CA LYS A 289 0.09 -9.41 12.06
C LYS A 289 1.29 -9.89 11.24
N ALA A 290 1.48 -11.20 11.13
CA ALA A 290 2.42 -11.80 10.17
C ALA A 290 1.71 -12.00 8.84
N TYR A 291 2.31 -11.54 7.75
CA TYR A 291 1.73 -11.64 6.41
C TYR A 291 2.31 -12.84 5.66
N ASP A 292 1.52 -13.47 4.79
CA ASP A 292 1.95 -14.58 3.94
C ASP A 292 2.72 -15.69 4.68
N PHE A 293 2.20 -16.11 5.83
CA PHE A 293 2.83 -17.11 6.67
C PHE A 293 2.84 -18.48 5.98
N ASN A 294 4.04 -19.04 5.85
CA ASN A 294 4.32 -20.36 5.33
C ASN A 294 5.00 -21.21 6.40
N LEU A 295 4.66 -22.49 6.45
CA LEU A 295 5.32 -23.46 7.33
C LEU A 295 5.78 -24.66 6.51
N SER A 296 7.07 -24.72 6.18
CA SER A 296 7.64 -25.90 5.53
C SER A 296 7.64 -27.08 6.48
N ALA A 297 7.20 -28.24 6.00
CA ALA A 297 7.20 -29.49 6.73
C ALA A 297 7.19 -30.64 5.71
N ASP A 298 8.11 -31.59 5.83
CA ASP A 298 8.16 -32.78 4.96
C ASP A 298 7.74 -34.01 5.76
N PHE A 299 6.65 -34.65 5.34
CA PHE A 299 6.09 -35.85 5.98
C PHE A 299 6.48 -37.15 5.24
N GLY A 300 7.47 -37.10 4.34
CA GLY A 300 8.01 -38.26 3.64
C GLY A 300 6.95 -38.98 2.80
N SER A 301 6.63 -40.23 3.18
CA SER A 301 5.65 -41.07 2.47
C SER A 301 4.19 -40.70 2.77
N LEU A 302 3.94 -39.77 3.69
CA LEU A 302 2.60 -39.30 4.05
C LEU A 302 2.24 -38.04 3.27
N THR A 303 0.95 -37.88 3.00
CA THR A 303 0.37 -36.69 2.39
C THR A 303 -0.51 -35.96 3.39
N VAL A 304 -0.48 -34.63 3.29
CA VAL A 304 -1.39 -33.74 4.00
C VAL A 304 -2.73 -33.72 3.26
N ALA A 305 -3.82 -33.93 4.00
CA ALA A 305 -5.19 -33.88 3.50
C ALA A 305 -6.09 -33.07 4.44
N ASN A 306 -7.31 -32.75 3.99
CA ASN A 306 -8.38 -32.15 4.81
C ASN A 306 -7.93 -31.01 5.74
N ILE A 307 -7.26 -30.01 5.19
CA ILE A 307 -6.88 -28.82 5.95
C ILE A 307 -8.16 -28.06 6.29
N THR A 308 -8.49 -27.98 7.59
CA THR A 308 -9.76 -27.42 8.08
C THR A 308 -9.58 -26.06 8.75
N SER A 309 -8.37 -25.73 9.18
CA SER A 309 -8.03 -24.46 9.81
C SER A 309 -6.58 -24.09 9.53
N PRO A 310 -6.24 -22.80 9.35
CA PRO A 310 -7.17 -21.70 9.13
C PRO A 310 -7.91 -21.84 7.78
N VAL A 311 -9.04 -21.13 7.63
CA VAL A 311 -9.82 -21.17 6.38
C VAL A 311 -8.96 -20.65 5.22
N GLY A 312 -8.95 -21.38 4.11
CA GLY A 312 -8.14 -21.04 2.93
C GLY A 312 -6.70 -21.55 2.97
N ALA A 313 -6.27 -22.19 4.06
CA ALA A 313 -4.96 -22.81 4.12
C ALA A 313 -4.83 -23.98 3.13
N SER A 314 -3.64 -24.12 2.55
CA SER A 314 -3.32 -25.18 1.60
C SER A 314 -1.95 -25.78 1.87
N TYR A 315 -1.65 -26.92 1.25
CA TYR A 315 -0.34 -27.54 1.32
C TYR A 315 0.18 -27.85 -0.09
N SER A 316 1.30 -27.25 -0.45
CA SER A 316 1.91 -27.37 -1.77
C SER A 316 3.41 -27.16 -1.69
N GLY A 317 4.19 -27.90 -2.48
CA GLY A 317 5.65 -27.77 -2.52
C GLY A 317 6.35 -28.05 -1.18
N GLY A 318 5.79 -28.91 -0.32
CA GLY A 318 6.37 -29.23 0.99
C GLY A 318 6.17 -28.16 2.07
N LYS A 319 5.20 -27.25 1.88
CA LYS A 319 4.86 -26.22 2.86
C LYS A 319 3.35 -26.03 2.99
N PHE A 320 2.93 -25.74 4.22
CA PHE A 320 1.63 -25.15 4.47
C PHE A 320 1.67 -23.66 4.10
N ILE A 321 0.65 -23.20 3.40
CA ILE A 321 0.43 -21.80 3.02
C ILE A 321 -0.81 -21.35 3.80
N LEU A 322 -0.61 -20.54 4.84
CA LEU A 322 -1.68 -20.16 5.79
C LEU A 322 -2.26 -18.77 5.50
N GLY A 323 -1.52 -17.93 4.78
CA GLY A 323 -1.84 -16.52 4.63
C GLY A 323 -1.50 -15.73 5.90
N ASP A 324 -2.31 -14.72 6.21
CA ASP A 324 -2.05 -13.84 7.34
C ASP A 324 -2.32 -14.51 8.70
N ILE A 325 -1.39 -14.34 9.65
CA ILE A 325 -1.55 -14.76 11.05
C ILE A 325 -1.75 -13.51 11.93
N PRO A 326 -2.99 -13.22 12.37
CA PRO A 326 -3.26 -12.08 13.25
C PRO A 326 -2.65 -12.29 14.64
N ASN A 327 -2.68 -11.23 15.46
CA ASN A 327 -2.37 -11.36 16.90
C ASN A 327 -3.35 -12.35 17.55
N GLY A 328 -2.82 -13.26 18.38
CA GLY A 328 -3.59 -14.30 19.05
C GLY A 328 -3.21 -15.71 18.60
N LEU A 329 -4.15 -16.65 18.76
CA LEU A 329 -3.97 -18.06 18.44
C LEU A 329 -4.59 -18.39 17.08
N THR A 330 -3.80 -18.98 16.19
CA THR A 330 -4.24 -19.60 14.94
C THR A 330 -3.93 -21.09 14.99
N ASN A 331 -4.93 -21.94 14.80
CA ASN A 331 -4.74 -23.38 14.74
C ASN A 331 -4.58 -23.83 13.28
N LEU A 332 -3.49 -24.53 12.98
CA LEU A 332 -3.34 -25.27 11.74
C LEU A 332 -3.82 -26.72 11.97
N THR A 333 -4.96 -27.09 11.38
CA THR A 333 -5.57 -28.42 11.55
C THR A 333 -5.66 -29.13 10.21
N PHE A 334 -5.14 -30.36 10.14
CA PHE A 334 -5.05 -31.16 8.92
C PHE A 334 -4.99 -32.66 9.24
N ASP A 335 -5.28 -33.47 8.24
CA ASP A 335 -5.11 -34.92 8.29
C ASP A 335 -3.78 -35.35 7.66
N LEU A 336 -3.16 -36.40 8.21
CA LEU A 336 -2.08 -37.13 7.55
C LEU A 336 -2.57 -38.50 7.09
N VAL A 337 -2.34 -38.80 5.82
CA VAL A 337 -2.70 -40.10 5.21
C VAL A 337 -1.54 -40.63 4.37
N PRO A 338 -1.38 -41.95 4.19
CA PRO A 338 -0.36 -42.49 3.31
C PRO A 338 -0.61 -42.17 1.83
N SER A 339 0.43 -41.76 1.09
CA SER A 339 0.31 -41.36 -0.33
C SER A 339 -0.05 -42.52 -1.27
N GLY A 340 0.47 -43.72 -0.99
CA GLY A 340 0.21 -44.96 -1.74
C GLY A 340 -0.84 -45.88 -1.12
N GLY A 341 -1.61 -45.37 -0.15
CA GLY A 341 -2.50 -46.17 0.68
C GLY A 341 -1.77 -46.92 1.81
N TRP A 342 -2.56 -47.60 2.64
CA TRP A 342 -2.05 -48.22 3.87
C TRP A 342 -1.12 -49.41 3.63
N CYS A 343 -1.21 -50.10 2.48
CA CYS A 343 -0.36 -51.26 2.18
C CYS A 343 1.04 -50.91 1.63
N GLY A 344 1.39 -49.62 1.55
CA GLY A 344 2.70 -49.17 1.07
C GLY A 344 3.81 -49.29 2.13
N SER A 345 5.02 -48.83 1.78
CA SER A 345 6.12 -48.69 2.73
C SER A 345 5.80 -47.56 3.73
N LEU A 346 5.26 -47.95 4.88
CA LEU A 346 4.96 -47.03 5.98
C LEU A 346 6.22 -46.84 6.83
N SER A 347 6.76 -45.63 6.82
CA SER A 347 7.98 -45.27 7.54
C SER A 347 7.67 -44.42 8.78
N ALA A 348 8.65 -44.34 9.66
CA ALA A 348 8.74 -43.28 10.67
C ALA A 348 9.87 -42.32 10.25
N GLY A 349 9.75 -41.05 10.61
CA GLY A 349 10.71 -40.03 10.19
C GLY A 349 10.71 -38.80 11.07
N THR A 350 11.70 -37.96 10.84
CA THR A 350 11.87 -36.65 11.48
C THR A 350 11.38 -35.56 10.54
N ILE A 351 10.67 -34.58 11.07
CA ILE A 351 10.14 -33.43 10.33
C ILE A 351 10.84 -32.17 10.84
N ILE A 352 11.33 -31.34 9.93
CA ILE A 352 11.85 -30.02 10.28
C ILE A 352 10.80 -28.99 9.88
N PHE A 353 10.23 -28.32 10.87
CA PHE A 353 9.28 -27.22 10.68
C PHE A 353 10.04 -25.91 10.52
N ARG A 354 9.93 -25.28 9.35
CA ARG A 354 10.57 -24.00 9.04
C ARG A 354 9.50 -22.94 8.73
N PRO A 355 9.22 -22.03 9.69
CA PRO A 355 8.31 -20.94 9.46
C PRO A 355 8.98 -19.83 8.64
N GLU A 356 8.21 -19.19 7.77
CA GLU A 356 8.57 -18.01 7.01
C GLU A 356 7.35 -17.10 6.93
N TYR A 357 7.53 -15.79 7.16
CA TYR A 357 6.47 -14.80 6.97
C TYR A 357 7.05 -13.47 6.52
N LEU A 358 6.19 -12.58 6.03
CA LEU A 358 6.52 -11.21 5.67
C LEU A 358 6.10 -10.23 6.76
N TYR A 359 6.96 -9.26 7.03
CA TYR A 359 6.61 -8.04 7.77
C TYR A 359 7.33 -6.87 7.11
N CYS A 360 6.59 -5.83 6.73
CA CYS A 360 7.15 -4.72 5.94
C CYS A 360 7.79 -5.19 4.61
N GLU A 361 7.21 -6.18 3.94
CA GLU A 361 7.74 -6.82 2.72
C GLU A 361 9.11 -7.50 2.89
N VAL A 362 9.63 -7.60 4.12
CA VAL A 362 10.87 -8.30 4.44
C VAL A 362 10.53 -9.68 4.98
N PRO A 363 11.19 -10.76 4.49
CA PRO A 363 11.01 -12.09 5.03
C PRO A 363 11.65 -12.24 6.41
N PHE A 364 10.94 -12.91 7.31
CA PHE A 364 11.37 -13.28 8.64
C PHE A 364 11.31 -14.79 8.85
N TYR A 365 12.29 -15.30 9.58
CA TYR A 365 12.46 -16.74 9.84
C TYR A 365 12.48 -17.00 11.35
N PRO A 366 11.33 -17.33 11.96
CA PRO A 366 11.31 -17.77 13.36
C PRO A 366 12.13 -19.04 13.58
N PRO A 367 12.41 -19.38 14.86
CA PRO A 367 13.14 -20.60 15.18
C PRO A 367 12.47 -21.86 14.62
N VAL A 368 13.29 -22.73 14.01
CA VAL A 368 12.84 -24.02 13.52
C VAL A 368 12.48 -24.95 14.69
N LYS A 369 11.51 -25.84 14.47
CA LYS A 369 11.15 -26.89 15.43
C LYS A 369 11.22 -28.24 14.76
N ILE A 370 11.56 -29.26 15.55
CA ILE A 370 11.70 -30.63 15.07
C ILE A 370 10.52 -31.42 15.61
N GLY A 371 9.84 -32.14 14.72
CA GLY A 371 8.83 -33.12 15.07
C GLY A 371 9.22 -34.50 14.55
N SER A 372 8.37 -35.48 14.82
CA SER A 372 8.50 -36.83 14.29
C SER A 372 7.14 -37.39 13.93
N TYR A 373 7.10 -38.20 12.89
CA TYR A 373 5.94 -39.01 12.56
C TYR A 373 6.26 -40.49 12.66
N SER A 374 5.27 -41.29 13.03
CA SER A 374 5.34 -42.74 13.06
C SER A 374 3.99 -43.35 12.73
N VAL A 375 4.00 -44.54 12.15
CA VAL A 375 2.79 -45.35 11.99
C VAL A 375 2.82 -46.53 12.97
N SER A 376 1.77 -46.66 13.76
CA SER A 376 1.59 -47.71 14.76
C SER A 376 0.56 -48.75 14.31
N ASN A 377 0.58 -49.94 14.92
CA ASN A 377 -0.31 -51.06 14.61
C ASN A 377 -0.26 -51.56 13.15
N ILE A 378 0.92 -51.49 12.53
CA ILE A 378 1.15 -52.05 11.19
C ILE A 378 0.87 -53.55 11.22
N PRO A 379 0.05 -54.09 10.29
CA PRO A 379 -0.24 -55.52 10.20
C PRO A 379 1.01 -56.38 10.12
N SER A 380 1.03 -57.49 10.86
CA SER A 380 2.08 -58.49 10.80
C SER A 380 1.53 -59.90 10.92
N ILE A 381 2.14 -60.85 10.23
CA ILE A 381 1.88 -62.28 10.38
C ILE A 381 3.11 -62.97 10.95
N SER A 382 2.90 -63.99 11.79
CA SER A 382 3.94 -64.89 12.26
C SER A 382 3.49 -66.33 12.11
N VAL A 383 4.42 -67.22 11.78
CA VAL A 383 4.20 -68.67 11.70
C VAL A 383 5.32 -69.37 12.45
N SER A 384 5.00 -70.43 13.19
CA SER A 384 5.98 -71.26 13.85
C SER A 384 5.61 -72.74 13.74
N LYS A 385 6.63 -73.59 13.69
CA LYS A 385 6.50 -75.05 13.66
C LYS A 385 7.43 -75.64 14.71
N THR A 386 6.88 -76.44 15.61
CA THR A 386 7.62 -77.07 16.70
C THR A 386 7.27 -78.56 16.79
N GLY A 387 8.05 -79.35 17.55
CA GLY A 387 7.80 -80.79 17.73
C GLY A 387 8.75 -81.74 16.96
N ALA A 388 9.69 -81.21 16.18
CA ALA A 388 10.71 -82.01 15.50
C ALA A 388 11.63 -82.74 16.52
N PRO A 389 11.77 -84.07 16.47
CA PRO A 389 12.80 -84.76 17.24
C PRO A 389 14.19 -84.59 16.59
N ALA A 390 15.26 -84.67 17.38
CA ALA A 390 16.63 -84.58 16.88
C ALA A 390 17.02 -85.75 15.94
N GLN A 391 16.37 -86.90 16.12
CA GLN A 391 16.51 -88.10 15.29
C GLN A 391 15.23 -88.92 15.44
N MET A 392 14.89 -89.70 14.41
CA MET A 392 13.77 -90.64 14.45
C MET A 392 14.13 -91.95 13.77
N TYR A 393 13.45 -93.03 14.15
CA TYR A 393 13.54 -94.31 13.45
C TYR A 393 12.48 -94.40 12.35
N LEU A 394 12.81 -95.11 11.26
CA LEU A 394 11.83 -95.50 10.24
C LEU A 394 10.65 -96.25 10.88
N GLY A 395 9.45 -96.05 10.35
CA GLY A 395 8.20 -96.54 10.93
C GLY A 395 7.71 -95.75 12.16
N GLY A 396 8.45 -94.75 12.64
CA GLY A 396 8.03 -93.87 13.72
C GLY A 396 7.04 -92.78 13.28
N GLN A 397 6.27 -92.26 14.23
CA GLN A 397 5.39 -91.11 14.06
C GLN A 397 6.01 -89.86 14.67
N ILE A 398 5.81 -88.70 14.03
CA ILE A 398 6.17 -87.39 14.58
C ILE A 398 4.91 -86.53 14.63
N THR A 399 4.73 -85.82 15.75
CA THR A 399 3.73 -84.78 15.88
C THR A 399 4.40 -83.41 15.81
N TYR A 400 3.90 -82.54 14.94
CA TYR A 400 4.29 -81.14 14.88
C TYR A 400 3.12 -80.27 15.33
N ASN A 401 3.43 -79.24 16.10
CA ASN A 401 2.50 -78.15 16.39
C ASN A 401 2.85 -76.97 15.47
N ILE A 402 1.88 -76.57 14.65
CA ILE A 402 1.97 -75.43 13.73
C ILE A 402 1.08 -74.33 14.27
N THR A 403 1.66 -73.17 14.54
CA THR A 403 0.91 -71.97 14.92
C THR A 403 1.10 -70.86 13.90
N ALA A 404 0.04 -70.11 13.65
CA ALA A 404 0.11 -68.87 12.88
C ALA A 404 -0.77 -67.81 13.54
N SER A 405 -0.29 -66.58 13.60
CA SER A 405 -1.03 -65.47 14.20
C SER A 405 -0.92 -64.20 13.38
N TYR A 406 -1.96 -63.39 13.47
CA TYR A 406 -2.05 -62.05 12.92
C TYR A 406 -2.02 -61.02 14.05
N SER A 407 -1.34 -59.90 13.82
CA SER A 407 -1.44 -58.71 14.65
C SER A 407 -1.74 -57.51 13.76
N GLY A 408 -2.53 -56.56 14.28
CA GLY A 408 -2.98 -55.38 13.56
C GLY A 408 -4.51 -55.36 13.34
N PRO A 409 -5.04 -54.31 12.72
CA PRO A 409 -6.47 -54.17 12.48
C PRO A 409 -6.96 -55.16 11.40
N THR A 410 -8.15 -55.72 11.60
CA THR A 410 -8.81 -56.63 10.64
C THR A 410 -9.68 -55.89 9.62
N SER A 411 -9.89 -54.59 9.79
CA SER A 411 -10.59 -53.70 8.86
C SER A 411 -9.78 -52.45 8.55
N CYS A 412 -9.89 -51.96 7.33
CA CYS A 412 -9.23 -50.77 6.84
C CYS A 412 -10.12 -50.02 5.84
N GLY A 413 -10.78 -48.95 6.28
CA GLY A 413 -11.79 -48.28 5.49
C GLY A 413 -12.90 -49.27 5.08
N ASN A 414 -13.11 -49.45 3.77
CA ASN A 414 -14.09 -50.38 3.21
C ASN A 414 -13.53 -51.79 2.94
N SER A 415 -12.28 -52.05 3.30
CA SER A 415 -11.60 -53.34 3.09
C SER A 415 -11.40 -54.08 4.41
N SER A 416 -11.31 -55.41 4.34
CA SER A 416 -11.02 -56.26 5.49
C SER A 416 -9.83 -57.16 5.19
N ALA A 417 -9.07 -57.52 6.23
CA ALA A 417 -8.01 -58.51 6.12
C ALA A 417 -8.59 -59.83 5.61
N SER A 418 -7.99 -60.38 4.55
CA SER A 418 -8.35 -61.70 4.03
C SER A 418 -7.89 -62.80 4.96
N ASN A 419 -8.38 -64.01 4.72
CA ASN A 419 -7.89 -65.18 5.44
C ASN A 419 -6.38 -65.40 5.20
N ILE A 420 -5.72 -65.95 6.22
CA ILE A 420 -4.32 -66.37 6.19
C ILE A 420 -4.28 -67.79 5.65
N VAL A 421 -3.45 -67.99 4.62
CA VAL A 421 -3.19 -69.30 4.05
C VAL A 421 -1.87 -69.80 4.62
N VAL A 422 -1.95 -70.86 5.42
CA VAL A 422 -0.77 -71.57 5.95
C VAL A 422 -0.58 -72.83 5.12
N VAL A 423 0.62 -73.03 4.61
CA VAL A 423 0.98 -74.16 3.74
C VAL A 423 2.14 -74.90 4.40
N ASP A 424 1.95 -76.18 4.67
CA ASP A 424 2.98 -77.06 5.20
C ASP A 424 3.30 -78.15 4.18
N THR A 425 4.54 -78.18 3.71
CA THR A 425 4.99 -79.13 2.69
C THR A 425 5.72 -80.28 3.37
N ILE A 426 5.14 -81.46 3.27
CA ILE A 426 5.63 -82.66 3.94
C ILE A 426 6.78 -83.28 3.13
N PRO A 427 7.90 -83.65 3.78
CA PRO A 427 9.04 -84.26 3.10
C PRO A 427 8.67 -85.54 2.35
N ASP A 428 9.40 -85.83 1.28
CA ASP A 428 9.22 -87.08 0.52
C ASP A 428 9.40 -88.32 1.41
N GLY A 429 8.63 -89.36 1.11
CA GLY A 429 8.60 -90.60 1.88
C GLY A 429 7.79 -90.55 3.18
N PHE A 430 7.42 -89.37 3.68
CA PHE A 430 6.48 -89.25 4.80
C PHE A 430 5.04 -89.30 4.31
N SER A 431 4.17 -89.89 5.14
CA SER A 431 2.72 -89.89 4.91
C SER A 431 1.98 -89.13 6.02
N ILE A 432 0.90 -88.47 5.65
CA ILE A 432 0.10 -87.65 6.56
C ILE A 432 -0.90 -88.56 7.28
N LEU A 433 -0.79 -88.69 8.60
CA LEU A 433 -1.76 -89.42 9.42
C LEU A 433 -2.87 -88.52 9.96
N ASN A 434 -2.50 -87.31 10.39
CA ASN A 434 -3.43 -86.30 10.86
C ASN A 434 -3.02 -84.94 10.28
N ALA A 435 -3.95 -84.28 9.59
CA ALA A 435 -3.73 -82.97 8.99
C ALA A 435 -4.14 -81.80 9.90
N GLY A 436 -4.53 -82.04 11.16
CA GLY A 436 -4.84 -80.96 12.10
C GLY A 436 -5.93 -80.02 11.59
N GLY A 437 -6.93 -80.55 10.86
CA GLY A 437 -8.00 -79.76 10.24
C GLY A 437 -7.68 -79.12 8.88
N GLY A 438 -6.46 -79.29 8.35
CA GLY A 438 -6.06 -78.77 7.03
C GLY A 438 -6.52 -79.68 5.87
N SER A 439 -6.62 -79.10 4.67
CA SER A 439 -6.88 -79.86 3.45
C SER A 439 -5.59 -80.43 2.88
N ILE A 440 -5.63 -81.70 2.45
CA ILE A 440 -4.47 -82.41 1.89
C ILE A 440 -4.54 -82.35 0.37
N SER A 441 -3.44 -81.95 -0.28
CA SER A 441 -3.24 -82.08 -1.72
C SER A 441 -1.83 -82.59 -2.00
N GLY A 442 -1.71 -83.86 -2.44
CA GLY A 442 -0.42 -84.54 -2.53
C GLY A 442 0.30 -84.58 -1.18
N ASN A 443 1.52 -84.06 -1.14
CA ASN A 443 2.34 -83.97 0.07
C ASN A 443 2.21 -82.62 0.80
N THR A 444 1.15 -81.84 0.56
CA THR A 444 0.96 -80.53 1.20
C THR A 444 -0.31 -80.49 2.04
N ILE A 445 -0.22 -79.92 3.24
CA ILE A 445 -1.37 -79.58 4.08
C ILE A 445 -1.58 -78.06 3.99
N THR A 446 -2.82 -77.65 3.72
CA THR A 446 -3.19 -76.23 3.64
C THR A 446 -4.28 -75.89 4.65
N TRP A 447 -4.07 -74.84 5.44
CA TRP A 447 -5.09 -74.25 6.29
C TRP A 447 -5.46 -72.87 5.79
N ASN A 448 -6.75 -72.57 5.87
CA ASN A 448 -7.30 -71.26 5.54
C ASN A 448 -7.98 -70.74 6.80
N VAL A 449 -7.29 -69.84 7.51
CA VAL A 449 -7.72 -69.36 8.84
C VAL A 449 -8.05 -67.88 8.81
N THR A 450 -9.04 -67.48 9.59
CA THR A 450 -9.36 -66.05 9.71
C THR A 450 -8.27 -65.34 10.54
N PRO A 451 -7.96 -64.07 10.26
CA PRO A 451 -6.97 -63.33 11.04
C PRO A 451 -7.27 -63.27 12.55
N ALA A 452 -8.56 -63.30 12.92
CA ALA A 452 -8.99 -63.28 14.31
C ALA A 452 -8.76 -64.62 15.05
N ALA A 453 -8.82 -65.75 14.34
CA ALA A 453 -8.65 -67.07 14.93
C ALA A 453 -7.18 -67.50 14.96
N GLY A 454 -6.40 -67.14 13.92
CA GLY A 454 -5.07 -67.72 13.71
C GLY A 454 -5.12 -69.23 13.45
N LEU A 455 -3.97 -69.89 13.57
CA LEU A 455 -3.82 -71.34 13.50
C LEU A 455 -3.12 -71.82 14.78
N ASP A 456 -3.63 -72.90 15.36
CA ASP A 456 -2.95 -73.74 16.34
C ASP A 456 -3.39 -75.17 16.05
N ALA A 457 -2.53 -75.93 15.37
CA ALA A 457 -2.87 -77.24 14.84
C ALA A 457 -1.74 -78.24 15.05
N ASP A 458 -2.12 -79.39 15.60
CA ASP A 458 -1.24 -80.55 15.69
C ASP A 458 -1.43 -81.45 14.46
N ILE A 459 -0.34 -81.67 13.72
CA ILE A 459 -0.27 -82.65 12.64
C ILE A 459 0.55 -83.85 13.07
N THR A 460 0.20 -85.03 12.57
CA THR A 460 0.99 -86.25 12.79
C THR A 460 1.39 -86.84 11.46
N LEU A 461 2.69 -87.08 11.31
CA LEU A 461 3.30 -87.65 10.13
C LEU A 461 3.87 -89.03 10.46
N GLN A 462 3.72 -89.95 9.53
CA GLN A 462 4.32 -91.27 9.55
C GLN A 462 5.58 -91.24 8.67
N SER A 463 6.72 -91.58 9.26
CA SER A 463 7.96 -91.76 8.50
C SER A 463 7.90 -92.98 7.57
N PRO A 464 8.78 -93.04 6.56
CA PRO A 464 8.95 -94.20 5.70
C PRO A 464 9.14 -95.48 6.51
N THR A 465 8.77 -96.62 5.93
CA THR A 465 8.80 -97.90 6.61
C THR A 465 10.21 -98.49 6.68
N TYR A 466 10.41 -99.54 7.48
CA TYR A 466 11.70 -100.25 7.56
C TYR A 466 12.17 -100.84 6.21
N SER A 467 11.27 -101.00 5.22
CA SER A 467 11.64 -101.41 3.86
C SER A 467 12.18 -100.27 3.00
N ASP A 468 11.96 -99.02 3.38
CA ASP A 468 12.37 -97.82 2.63
C ASP A 468 13.75 -97.33 3.09
N CYS A 469 14.74 -98.23 3.09
CA CYS A 469 16.11 -97.96 3.58
C CYS A 469 16.84 -96.82 2.86
N GLU A 470 16.33 -96.35 1.71
CA GLU A 470 16.83 -95.15 1.04
C GLU A 470 16.72 -93.87 1.91
N TYR A 471 15.82 -93.88 2.91
CA TYR A 471 15.67 -92.79 3.89
C TYR A 471 16.48 -93.00 5.18
N CYS A 472 17.28 -94.07 5.30
CA CYS A 472 18.16 -94.28 6.45
C CYS A 472 19.33 -93.28 6.46
N TYR A 473 19.63 -92.71 7.62
CA TYR A 473 20.74 -91.74 7.81
C TYR A 473 20.63 -90.47 6.95
N THR A 474 19.46 -90.18 6.40
CA THR A 474 19.18 -88.92 5.71
C THR A 474 18.55 -87.91 6.67
N THR A 475 18.49 -86.65 6.25
CA THR A 475 17.79 -85.58 6.97
C THR A 475 16.53 -85.23 6.20
N ALA A 476 15.38 -85.31 6.87
CA ALA A 476 14.12 -84.78 6.36
C ALA A 476 13.92 -83.34 6.86
N ILE A 477 13.60 -82.42 5.95
CA ILE A 477 13.29 -81.03 6.27
C ILE A 477 11.82 -80.79 5.94
N ASN A 478 11.06 -80.42 6.96
CA ASN A 478 9.64 -80.05 6.87
C ASN A 478 9.51 -78.57 7.19
#